data_AF-A0A024FWL2-F1
#
_entry.id   AF-A0A024FWL2-F1
#
_cell.length_a   1.000
_cell.length_b   1.000
_cell.length_c   1.000
_cell.angle_alpha   90.00
_cell.angle_beta   90.00
_cell.angle_gamma   90.00
#
_symmetry.space_group_name_H-M   'P 1'
#
loop_
_entity.id
_entity.type
_entity.pdbx_description
1 polymer ?
#
loop_
_entity_poly.entity_id
_entity_poly.type
_entity_poly.pdbx_seq_one_letter_code
_entity_poly.pdbx_strand_id
1 'polypeptide(L)'
;MRLCGPYDLPFRLESGDDLLISQTCLTVTHSDYGVHENTGARKYMEDTHTVIQDLHIECLTELGWHPQSYFGVFDGHGGDQASSFMKEQLHVTIVDEFYRHRNVYETKAPDAASAVISNLVKKQIVAAFERRDKDFL
;
A
#
# COMPACT_ATOMS: atom_id res chain seq x y z
N MET A 1 9.41 -16.40 -27.20
CA MET A 1 9.08 -16.57 -25.77
C MET A 1 7.56 -16.52 -25.65
N ARG A 2 6.92 -17.57 -25.15
CA ARG A 2 5.46 -17.62 -24.91
C ARG A 2 5.27 -17.64 -23.39
N LEU A 3 4.67 -16.58 -22.84
CA LEU A 3 4.24 -16.57 -21.44
C LEU A 3 3.07 -17.56 -21.32
N CYS A 4 3.27 -18.62 -20.53
CA CYS A 4 2.25 -19.60 -20.17
C CYS A 4 2.07 -19.54 -18.66
N GLY A 5 0.95 -19.01 -18.19
CA GLY A 5 0.57 -18.89 -16.77
C GLY A 5 -0.94 -18.77 -16.66
N PRO A 6 -1.52 -18.57 -15.46
CA PRO A 6 -2.96 -18.43 -15.23
C PRO A 6 -3.56 -17.14 -15.84
N TYR A 7 -2.84 -16.48 -16.73
CA TYR A 7 -3.25 -15.24 -17.38
C TYR A 7 -4.37 -15.51 -18.38
N ASP A 8 -5.52 -14.87 -18.18
CA ASP A 8 -6.71 -14.99 -19.04
C ASP A 8 -6.45 -14.55 -20.50
N LEU A 9 -5.38 -13.80 -20.74
CA LEU A 9 -5.01 -13.26 -22.05
C LEU A 9 -3.51 -13.41 -22.33
N PRO A 10 -3.12 -13.69 -23.58
CA PRO A 10 -1.71 -13.68 -23.97
C PRO A 10 -1.12 -12.27 -23.78
N PHE A 11 0.14 -12.21 -23.32
CA PHE A 11 0.93 -10.98 -23.12
C PHE A 11 0.50 -10.07 -21.96
N ARG A 12 -0.26 -10.57 -20.98
CA ARG A 12 -0.57 -9.83 -19.75
C ARG A 12 0.42 -10.20 -18.65
N LEU A 13 1.15 -9.20 -18.15
CA LEU A 13 1.90 -9.27 -16.90
C LEU A 13 1.20 -8.36 -15.89
N GLU A 14 1.03 -8.83 -14.67
CA GLU A 14 0.45 -8.09 -13.55
C GLU A 14 1.53 -7.71 -12.53
N SER A 15 1.27 -6.67 -11.75
CA SER A 15 2.18 -6.28 -10.65
C SER A 15 2.30 -7.42 -9.65
N GLY A 16 3.53 -7.77 -9.27
CA GLY A 16 3.83 -8.93 -8.43
C GLY A 16 4.09 -10.23 -9.20
N ASP A 17 3.96 -10.24 -10.53
CA ASP A 17 4.41 -11.39 -11.32
C ASP A 17 5.94 -11.54 -11.26
N ASP A 18 6.40 -12.76 -11.01
CA ASP A 18 7.83 -13.10 -11.01
C ASP A 18 8.24 -13.79 -12.33
N LEU A 19 9.18 -13.18 -13.04
CA LEU A 19 9.81 -13.72 -14.23
C LEU A 19 11.15 -14.36 -13.85
N LEU A 20 11.16 -15.69 -13.79
CA LEU A 20 12.36 -16.48 -13.47
C LEU A 20 13.16 -16.81 -14.74
N ILE A 21 14.40 -16.33 -14.82
CA ILE A 21 15.35 -16.62 -15.89
C ILE A 21 16.64 -17.19 -15.27
N SER A 22 16.82 -18.52 -15.35
CA SER A 22 17.93 -19.24 -14.70
C SER A 22 17.95 -19.00 -13.19
N GLN A 23 18.91 -18.23 -12.68
CA GLN A 23 19.07 -17.87 -11.26
C GLN A 23 18.62 -16.44 -10.95
N THR A 24 18.09 -15.72 -11.94
CA THR A 24 17.62 -14.34 -11.79
C THR A 24 16.10 -14.32 -11.72
N CYS A 25 15.55 -13.66 -10.72
CA CYS A 25 14.13 -13.31 -10.64
C CYS A 25 13.94 -11.84 -11.00
N LEU A 26 13.03 -11.54 -11.92
CA LEU A 26 12.60 -10.19 -12.24
C LEU A 26 11.13 -10.06 -11.85
N THR A 27 10.84 -9.27 -10.82
CA THR A 27 9.46 -9.00 -10.40
C THR A 27 8.91 -7.83 -11.18
N VAL A 28 7.69 -7.96 -11.70
CA VAL A 28 6.95 -6.88 -12.35
C VAL A 28 6.45 -5.93 -11.26
N THR A 29 6.90 -4.67 -11.29
CA THR A 29 6.47 -3.63 -10.34
C THR A 29 5.79 -2.49 -11.09
N HIS A 30 4.91 -1.75 -10.39
CA HIS A 30 4.33 -0.52 -10.95
C HIS A 30 5.33 0.64 -10.99
N SER A 31 6.23 0.70 -10.01
CA SER A 31 7.26 1.73 -9.91
C SER A 31 8.59 1.14 -9.47
N ASP A 32 9.67 1.74 -9.92
CA ASP A 32 11.00 1.45 -9.38
C ASP A 32 11.07 1.95 -7.94
N TYR A 33 11.47 1.07 -7.01
CA TYR A 33 11.67 1.43 -5.62
C TYR A 33 12.89 0.73 -5.04
N GLY A 34 13.44 1.30 -3.98
CA GLY A 34 14.51 0.70 -3.20
C GLY A 34 14.27 0.98 -1.73
N VAL A 35 14.65 0.02 -0.88
CA VAL A 35 14.62 0.19 0.56
C VAL A 35 15.99 -0.13 1.13
N HIS A 36 16.40 0.66 2.12
CA HIS A 36 17.63 0.47 2.85
C HIS A 36 17.40 0.80 4.32
N GLU A 37 17.83 -0.10 5.20
CA GLU A 37 17.74 0.05 6.65
C GLU A 37 19.11 -0.17 7.28
N ASN A 38 19.41 0.57 8.35
CA ASN A 38 20.67 0.44 9.09
C ASN A 38 20.47 0.83 10.55
N THR A 39 20.71 -0.11 11.46
CA THR A 39 20.61 0.09 12.92
C THR A 39 21.66 1.08 13.46
N GLY A 40 22.73 1.31 12.71
CA GLY A 40 23.81 2.21 13.09
C GLY A 40 24.47 1.77 14.40
N ALA A 41 24.59 2.69 15.35
CA ALA A 41 25.20 2.46 16.66
C ALA A 41 24.20 2.00 17.75
N ARG A 42 22.92 1.83 17.42
CA ARG A 42 21.90 1.41 18.39
C ARG A 42 22.02 -0.09 18.67
N LYS A 43 21.59 -0.50 19.87
CA LYS A 43 21.59 -1.92 20.27
C LYS A 43 20.46 -2.72 19.60
N TYR A 44 19.34 -2.06 19.31
CA TYR A 44 18.15 -2.65 18.71
C TYR A 44 17.70 -1.81 17.52
N MET A 45 17.17 -2.48 16.50
CA MET A 45 16.55 -1.87 15.33
C MET A 45 15.06 -1.70 15.63
N GLU A 46 14.63 -0.47 15.89
CA GLU A 46 13.22 -0.16 16.17
C GLU A 46 12.50 0.41 14.94
N ASP A 47 13.23 0.91 13.93
CA ASP A 47 12.63 1.34 12.67
C ASP A 47 12.16 0.15 11.84
N THR A 48 11.08 0.35 11.09
CA THR A 48 10.61 -0.60 10.10
C THR A 48 9.91 0.10 8.95
N HIS A 49 9.67 -0.62 7.86
CA HIS A 49 8.98 -0.10 6.68
C HIS A 49 8.00 -1.11 6.09
N THR A 50 7.14 -0.62 5.21
CA THR A 50 6.24 -1.43 4.38
C THR A 50 6.14 -0.79 3.01
N VAL A 51 6.35 -1.60 1.96
CA VAL A 51 6.14 -1.20 0.57
C VAL A 51 5.13 -2.14 -0.05
N ILE A 52 4.07 -1.57 -0.62
CA ILE A 52 3.04 -2.30 -1.37
C ILE A 52 2.90 -1.59 -2.70
N GLN A 53 3.27 -2.27 -3.78
CA GLN A 53 3.24 -1.69 -5.13
C GLN A 53 1.83 -1.56 -5.69
N ASP A 54 0.93 -2.47 -5.33
CA ASP A 54 -0.50 -2.39 -5.65
C ASP A 54 -1.33 -2.56 -4.37
N LEU A 55 -1.83 -1.44 -3.85
CA LEU A 55 -2.71 -1.41 -2.68
C LEU A 55 -4.16 -1.77 -3.03
N HIS A 56 -4.53 -1.68 -4.32
CA HIS A 56 -5.83 -2.05 -4.86
C HIS A 56 -7.06 -1.60 -4.03
N ILE A 57 -7.20 -0.30 -3.79
CA ILE A 57 -8.41 0.29 -3.22
C ILE A 57 -9.49 0.36 -4.31
N GLU A 58 -10.40 -0.61 -4.31
CA GLU A 58 -11.47 -0.80 -5.32
C GLU A 58 -12.21 0.50 -5.66
N CYS A 59 -12.68 1.25 -4.66
CA CYS A 59 -13.45 2.47 -4.90
C CYS A 59 -12.64 3.60 -5.57
N LEU A 60 -11.32 3.64 -5.39
CA LEU A 60 -10.45 4.59 -6.10
C LEU A 60 -10.19 4.11 -7.53
N THR A 61 -10.03 2.80 -7.71
CA THR A 61 -9.88 2.17 -9.03
C THR A 61 -11.11 2.42 -9.91
N GLU A 62 -12.32 2.27 -9.37
CA GLU A 62 -13.60 2.57 -10.05
C GLU A 62 -13.70 4.05 -10.49
N LEU A 63 -13.09 4.95 -9.72
CA LEU A 63 -13.00 6.38 -10.06
C LEU A 63 -11.85 6.70 -11.03
N GLY A 64 -11.12 5.70 -11.54
CA GLY A 64 -10.01 5.88 -12.47
C GLY A 64 -8.67 6.23 -11.81
N TRP A 65 -8.57 6.18 -10.47
CA TRP A 65 -7.36 6.52 -9.73
C TRP A 65 -6.50 5.28 -9.49
N HIS A 66 -5.93 4.72 -10.56
CA HIS A 66 -5.00 3.60 -10.51
C HIS A 66 -3.73 3.92 -11.33
N PRO A 67 -2.56 3.32 -11.02
CA PRO A 67 -2.30 2.41 -9.89
C PRO A 67 -2.16 3.14 -8.54
N GLN A 68 -2.22 2.40 -7.44
CA GLN A 68 -2.08 2.93 -6.08
C GLN A 68 -0.99 2.16 -5.34
N SER A 69 0.03 2.86 -4.87
CA SER A 69 1.12 2.24 -4.09
C SER A 69 1.18 2.83 -2.69
N TYR A 70 1.58 2.03 -1.73
CA TYR A 70 1.73 2.40 -0.33
C TYR A 70 3.18 2.28 0.11
N PHE A 71 3.67 3.33 0.78
CA PHE A 71 4.99 3.40 1.36
C PHE A 71 4.87 3.91 2.79
N GLY A 72 5.18 3.06 3.76
CA GLY A 72 5.19 3.39 5.18
C GLY A 72 6.59 3.24 5.75
N VAL A 73 7.04 4.23 6.52
CA VAL A 73 8.28 4.17 7.31
C VAL A 73 7.92 4.57 8.74
N PHE A 74 8.33 3.75 9.70
CA PHE A 74 7.95 3.87 11.09
C PHE A 74 9.21 3.86 11.96
N ASP A 75 9.42 4.93 12.72
CA ASP A 75 10.51 5.05 13.69
C ASP A 75 9.96 4.63 15.07
N GLY A 76 10.41 3.48 15.57
CA GLY A 76 9.99 2.97 16.86
C GLY A 76 10.70 3.67 18.02
N HIS A 77 10.04 3.75 19.18
CA HIS A 77 10.65 4.29 20.38
C HIS A 77 10.14 3.59 21.63
N GLY A 78 11.07 3.19 22.50
CA GLY A 78 10.74 2.46 23.73
C GLY A 78 10.40 0.99 23.48
N GLY A 79 10.94 0.42 22.39
CA GLY A 79 10.61 -0.89 21.85
C GLY A 79 10.16 -0.83 20.39
N ASP A 80 10.16 -1.97 19.72
CA ASP A 80 9.77 -2.15 18.31
C ASP A 80 8.28 -2.52 18.15
N GLN A 81 7.53 -2.63 19.25
CA GLN A 81 6.15 -3.11 19.24
C GLN A 81 5.21 -2.17 18.45
N ALA A 82 5.33 -0.86 18.64
CA ALA A 82 4.49 0.12 17.96
C ALA A 82 4.79 0.20 16.46
N SER A 83 6.07 0.25 16.09
CA SER A 83 6.50 0.30 14.70
C SER A 83 6.15 -0.99 13.96
N SER A 84 6.34 -2.16 14.59
CA SER A 84 5.93 -3.47 14.06
C SER A 84 4.41 -3.59 13.92
N PHE A 85 3.63 -3.10 14.88
CA PHE A 85 2.17 -3.06 14.78
C PHE A 85 1.72 -2.20 13.59
N MET A 86 2.29 -1.01 13.42
CA MET A 86 1.95 -0.10 12.33
C MET A 86 2.31 -0.66 10.95
N LYS A 87 3.47 -1.34 10.85
CA LYS A 87 3.89 -2.09 9.65
C LYS A 87 2.81 -3.05 9.16
N GLU A 88 2.26 -3.84 10.08
CA GLU A 88 1.30 -4.89 9.75
C GLU A 88 -0.12 -4.35 9.58
N GLN A 89 -0.50 -3.29 10.28
CA GLN A 89 -1.91 -2.93 10.43
C GLN A 89 -2.33 -1.65 9.72
N LEU A 90 -1.44 -0.68 9.49
CA LEU A 90 -1.85 0.63 8.98
C LEU A 90 -2.40 0.54 7.55
N HIS A 91 -1.70 -0.13 6.64
CA HIS A 91 -2.12 -0.28 5.25
C HIS A 91 -3.45 -1.04 5.11
N VAL A 92 -3.65 -2.10 5.90
CA VAL A 92 -4.92 -2.84 5.98
C VAL A 92 -6.05 -1.93 6.44
N THR A 93 -5.79 -1.12 7.47
CA THR A 93 -6.80 -0.22 8.04
C THR A 93 -7.16 0.89 7.06
N ILE A 94 -6.19 1.41 6.30
CA ILE A 94 -6.46 2.39 5.24
C ILE A 94 -7.46 1.79 4.23
N VAL A 95 -7.21 0.59 3.72
CA VAL A 95 -8.12 -0.09 2.77
C VAL A 95 -9.52 -0.29 3.39
N ASP A 96 -9.59 -0.71 4.65
CA ASP A 96 -10.86 -0.88 5.39
C ASP A 96 -11.62 0.45 5.56
N GLU A 97 -10.94 1.55 5.87
CA GLU A 97 -11.57 2.88 5.96
C GLU A 97 -12.17 3.33 4.61
N PHE A 98 -11.50 3.04 3.49
CA PHE A 98 -12.08 3.29 2.18
C PHE A 98 -13.29 2.39 1.90
N TYR A 99 -13.21 1.10 2.23
CA TYR A 99 -14.31 0.15 2.05
C TYR A 99 -15.56 0.54 2.84
N ARG A 100 -15.42 0.92 4.11
CA ARG A 100 -16.55 1.38 4.96
C ARG A 100 -17.24 2.61 4.42
N HIS A 101 -16.49 3.49 3.76
CA HIS A 101 -17.00 4.73 3.23
C HIS A 101 -17.30 4.66 1.72
N ARG A 102 -17.33 3.45 1.11
CA ARG A 102 -17.58 3.23 -0.34
C ARG A 102 -18.74 4.06 -0.89
N ASN A 103 -19.86 4.12 -0.16
CA ASN A 103 -21.07 4.87 -0.56
C ASN A 103 -20.82 6.39 -0.78
N VAL A 104 -19.81 6.97 -0.10
CA VAL A 104 -19.42 8.38 -0.27
C VAL A 104 -18.76 8.62 -1.64
N TYR A 105 -18.20 7.57 -2.24
CA TYR A 105 -17.48 7.60 -3.51
C TYR A 105 -18.39 7.25 -4.69
N GLU A 106 -19.34 6.33 -4.53
CA GLU A 106 -20.32 5.95 -5.58
C GLU A 106 -21.24 7.10 -6.02
N THR A 107 -21.48 8.06 -5.14
CA THR A 107 -22.33 9.24 -5.42
C THR A 107 -21.58 10.37 -6.14
N LYS A 108 -20.27 10.24 -6.34
CA LYS A 108 -19.44 11.27 -6.96
C LYS A 108 -19.05 10.82 -8.37
N ALA A 109 -19.37 11.68 -9.35
CA ALA A 109 -19.03 11.42 -10.74
C ALA A 109 -17.50 11.21 -10.92
N PRO A 110 -17.08 10.41 -11.91
CA PRO A 110 -15.67 10.18 -12.22
C PRO A 110 -14.87 11.47 -12.50
N ASP A 111 -15.55 12.58 -12.85
CA ASP A 111 -14.97 13.92 -13.00
C ASP A 111 -14.84 14.72 -11.69
N ALA A 112 -14.96 14.05 -10.53
CA ALA A 112 -14.75 14.71 -9.24
C ALA A 112 -13.36 15.38 -9.22
N ALA A 113 -13.35 16.70 -9.01
CA ALA A 113 -12.13 17.48 -9.01
C ALA A 113 -11.07 16.84 -8.09
N SER A 114 -9.82 16.72 -8.57
CA SER A 114 -8.67 16.12 -7.86
C SER A 114 -8.56 16.58 -6.39
N ALA A 115 -8.92 17.83 -6.09
CA ALA A 115 -8.96 18.37 -4.73
C ALA A 115 -9.96 17.65 -3.79
N VAL A 116 -11.13 17.25 -4.30
CA VAL A 116 -12.14 16.52 -3.53
C VAL A 116 -11.64 15.13 -3.16
N ILE A 117 -11.05 14.41 -4.13
CA ILE A 117 -10.45 13.09 -3.90
C ILE A 117 -9.27 13.19 -2.93
N SER A 118 -8.38 14.18 -3.10
CA SER A 118 -7.26 14.40 -2.18
C SER A 118 -7.72 14.62 -0.74
N ASN A 119 -8.78 15.41 -0.53
CA ASN A 119 -9.36 15.62 0.80
C ASN A 119 -9.98 14.35 1.39
N LEU A 120 -10.62 13.53 0.54
CA LEU A 120 -11.16 12.23 0.97
C LEU A 120 -10.05 11.27 1.37
N VAL A 121 -9.01 11.14 0.54
CA VAL A 121 -7.85 10.29 0.83
C VAL A 121 -7.21 10.71 2.15
N LYS A 122 -6.98 12.02 2.33
CA LYS A 122 -6.45 12.56 3.60
C LYS A 122 -7.35 12.19 4.78
N LYS A 123 -8.67 12.34 4.64
CA LYS A 123 -9.63 12.00 5.70
C LYS A 123 -9.54 10.53 6.09
N GLN A 124 -9.48 9.61 5.13
CA GLN A 124 -9.40 8.18 5.43
C GLN A 124 -8.06 7.77 6.05
N ILE A 125 -6.95 8.35 5.57
CA ILE A 125 -5.64 8.11 6.18
C ILE A 125 -5.64 8.57 7.64
N VAL A 126 -6.15 9.78 7.94
CA VAL A 126 -6.24 10.28 9.32
C VAL A 126 -7.10 9.35 10.19
N ALA A 127 -8.27 8.92 9.69
CA ALA A 127 -9.13 7.98 10.41
C ALA A 127 -8.43 6.65 10.71
N ALA A 128 -7.65 6.13 9.76
CA ALA A 128 -6.87 4.91 9.94
C ALA A 128 -5.81 5.07 11.04
N PHE A 129 -5.09 6.21 11.08
CA PHE A 129 -4.15 6.52 12.17
C PHE A 129 -4.85 6.62 13.52
N GLU A 130 -5.93 7.40 13.63
CA GLU A 130 -6.69 7.56 14.88
C GLU A 130 -7.25 6.24 15.41
N ARG A 131 -7.66 5.34 14.51
CA ARG A 131 -8.16 4.02 14.88
C ARG A 131 -7.03 3.13 15.38
N ARG A 132 -5.92 3.05 14.64
CA ARG A 132 -4.77 2.21 15.04
C ARG A 132 -4.11 2.69 16.33
N ASP A 133 -4.08 3.99 16.57
CA ASP A 133 -3.63 4.56 17.83
C ASP A 133 -4.46 4.03 19.01
N LYS A 134 -5.80 4.00 18.87
CA LYS A 134 -6.70 3.43 19.89
C LYS A 134 -6.59 1.91 20.05
N ASP A 135 -6.28 1.19 18.98
CA ASP A 135 -6.18 -0.28 19.02
C ASP A 135 -4.85 -0.77 19.62
N PHE A 136 -3.81 0.07 19.58
CA PHE A 136 -2.49 -0.24 20.16
C PHE A 136 -2.41 0.04 21.66
N LEU A 137 -3.12 1.07 22.14
CA LEU A 137 -3.16 1.51 23.55
C LEU A 137 -4.04 0.60 24.42
#